data_AF-D3Q6B5-F1
#
_entry.id   AF-D3Q6B5-F1
#
_cell.length_a   1.000
_cell.length_b   1.000
_cell.length_c   1.000
_cell.angle_alpha   90.00
_cell.angle_beta   90.00
_cell.angle_gamma   90.00
#
_symmetry.space_group_name_H-M   'P 1'
#
loop_
_entity.id
_entity.type
_entity.pdbx_description
1 polymer ?
#
loop_
_entity_poly.entity_id
_entity_poly.type
_entity_poly.pdbx_seq_one_letter_code
_entity_poly.pdbx_strand_id
1 'polypeptide(L)'
;MSEALVARRSVGWLSILAAEVRKGLTSQLAHPLGHVISLVVGMTMYLGLQFVLGQGQLRADLLPQTLIAIGGYWFLQYSALVMVSDLVEEKNAGTFAQSQMSTAPPWLLMVGRLVTASVFGLVVAVAASAVPAAIAGIAIPWRWAALVPYALLLIGILAFTYILAAVAIRTPMVGVLQSLFTALILLLNGAFLPLSLYPEWLAAVARLLPTTMGIEAVNEVLFDGATLARLWTSGSLPLLVVHTAVLVGIGAVLFSRNHRRAVRDGSLGQY
;
A
#
# COMPACT_ATOMS: atom_id res chain seq x y z
N MET A 1 10.10 -0.60 -55.06
CA MET A 1 10.83 -0.27 -53.80
C MET A 1 9.85 -0.27 -52.63
N SER A 2 9.29 -1.45 -52.43
CA SER A 2 8.44 -1.87 -51.31
C SER A 2 9.34 -2.59 -50.30
N GLU A 3 8.93 -2.69 -49.03
CA GLU A 3 9.57 -3.43 -47.92
C GLU A 3 10.53 -2.70 -46.97
N ALA A 4 10.55 -1.36 -46.92
CA ALA A 4 11.25 -0.62 -45.85
C ALA A 4 10.30 -0.03 -44.78
N LEU A 5 9.03 -0.43 -44.76
CA LEU A 5 8.05 0.03 -43.78
C LEU A 5 7.74 -1.07 -42.75
N VAL A 6 8.35 -0.86 -41.58
CA VAL A 6 7.75 -1.16 -40.28
C VAL A 6 7.57 -2.64 -39.96
N ALA A 7 8.71 -3.29 -39.67
CA ALA A 7 8.73 -4.33 -38.65
C ALA A 7 8.43 -3.66 -37.29
N ARG A 8 7.16 -3.34 -37.02
CA ARG A 8 6.68 -3.02 -35.67
C ARG A 8 6.91 -4.29 -34.86
N ARG A 9 8.06 -4.41 -34.19
CA ARG A 9 8.22 -5.34 -33.08
C ARG A 9 7.07 -5.02 -32.14
N SER A 10 6.09 -5.91 -32.04
CA SER A 10 5.05 -5.83 -31.03
C SER A 10 5.76 -5.85 -29.69
N VAL A 11 5.95 -4.67 -29.10
CA VAL A 11 6.58 -4.51 -27.79
C VAL A 11 5.71 -5.30 -26.82
N GLY A 12 6.23 -6.42 -26.31
CA GLY A 12 5.47 -7.32 -25.45
C GLY A 12 5.07 -6.62 -24.16
N TRP A 13 3.93 -7.00 -23.57
CA TRP A 13 3.43 -6.36 -22.35
C TRP A 13 4.45 -6.34 -21.20
N LEU A 14 5.29 -7.38 -21.10
CA LEU A 14 6.38 -7.44 -20.13
C LEU A 14 7.41 -6.32 -20.32
N SER A 15 7.76 -5.98 -21.55
CA SER A 15 8.73 -4.92 -21.83
C SER A 15 8.17 -3.52 -21.53
N ILE A 16 6.87 -3.31 -21.74
CA ILE A 16 6.18 -2.07 -21.36
C ILE A 16 6.16 -1.93 -19.84
N LEU A 17 5.75 -3.00 -19.14
CA LEU A 17 5.72 -3.03 -17.69
C LEU A 17 7.12 -2.77 -17.09
N ALA A 18 8.15 -3.45 -17.61
CA ALA A 18 9.52 -3.27 -17.16
C ALA A 18 10.03 -1.84 -17.41
N ALA A 19 9.66 -1.22 -18.53
CA ALA A 19 10.01 0.16 -18.82
C ALA A 19 9.35 1.13 -17.83
N GLU A 20 8.06 0.94 -17.52
CA GLU A 20 7.33 1.78 -16.57
C GLU A 20 7.89 1.62 -15.14
N VAL A 21 8.19 0.38 -14.73
CA VAL A 21 8.82 0.11 -13.44
C VAL A 21 10.20 0.75 -13.37
N ARG A 22 11.04 0.57 -14.40
CA ARG A 22 12.38 1.16 -14.45
C ARG A 22 12.32 2.69 -14.37
N LYS A 23 11.38 3.31 -15.09
CA LYS A 23 11.16 4.77 -15.05
C LYS A 23 10.83 5.21 -13.62
N GLY A 24 9.85 4.58 -12.98
CA GLY A 24 9.45 4.90 -11.61
C GLY A 24 10.61 4.71 -10.62
N LEU A 25 11.32 3.59 -10.69
CA LEU A 25 12.49 3.32 -9.85
C LEU A 25 13.58 4.39 -10.02
N THR A 26 13.88 4.79 -11.25
CA THR A 26 14.89 5.81 -11.54
C THR A 26 14.49 7.17 -10.97
N SER A 27 13.22 7.54 -11.08
CA SER A 27 12.69 8.80 -10.54
C SER A 27 12.83 8.89 -9.02
N GLN A 28 12.43 7.82 -8.32
CA GLN A 28 12.47 7.76 -6.86
C GLN A 28 13.93 7.71 -6.35
N LEU A 29 14.81 6.94 -7.00
CA LEU A 29 16.23 6.88 -6.65
C LEU A 29 16.98 8.19 -6.90
N ALA A 30 16.47 9.09 -7.73
CA ALA A 30 17.04 10.42 -7.91
C ALA A 30 16.83 11.34 -6.68
N HIS A 31 15.85 11.02 -5.83
CA HIS A 31 15.47 11.84 -4.67
C HIS A 31 15.48 11.04 -3.34
N PRO A 32 16.61 10.39 -2.97
CA PRO A 32 16.65 9.45 -1.85
C PRO A 32 16.51 10.11 -0.47
N LEU A 33 16.83 11.39 -0.35
CA LEU A 33 16.80 12.10 0.94
C LEU A 33 15.40 12.18 1.53
N GLY A 34 14.36 12.42 0.71
CA GLY A 34 12.98 12.47 1.19
C GLY A 34 12.53 11.13 1.79
N HIS A 35 13.03 10.03 1.22
CA HIS A 35 12.74 8.68 1.65
C HIS A 35 13.35 8.39 3.02
N VAL A 36 14.64 8.73 3.18
CA VAL A 36 15.37 8.56 4.45
C VAL A 36 14.75 9.43 5.54
N ILE A 37 14.44 10.69 5.26
CA ILE A 37 13.84 11.61 6.24
C ILE A 37 12.48 11.06 6.71
N SER A 38 11.62 10.66 5.78
CA SER A 38 10.28 10.12 6.12
C SER A 38 10.38 8.88 7.01
N LEU A 39 11.34 8.02 6.72
CA LEU A 39 11.61 6.79 7.46
C LEU A 39 12.14 7.07 8.87
N VAL A 40 13.11 7.98 9.01
CA VAL A 40 13.65 8.40 10.32
C VAL A 40 12.56 9.06 11.18
N VAL A 41 11.81 10.00 10.60
CA VAL A 41 10.68 10.66 11.30
C VAL A 41 9.65 9.62 11.73
N GLY A 42 9.32 8.68 10.84
CA GLY A 42 8.35 7.64 11.11
C GLY A 42 8.74 6.69 12.23
N MET A 43 9.98 6.22 12.23
CA MET A 43 10.53 5.37 13.29
C MET A 43 10.59 6.09 14.63
N THR A 44 11.06 7.35 14.62
CA THR A 44 11.17 8.18 15.82
C THR A 44 9.79 8.44 16.41
N MET A 45 8.81 8.74 15.55
CA MET A 45 7.43 8.96 15.98
C MET A 45 6.80 7.69 16.56
N TYR A 46 7.00 6.53 15.93
CA TYR A 46 6.48 5.25 16.45
C TYR A 46 7.11 4.91 17.82
N LEU A 47 8.44 4.93 17.92
CA LEU A 47 9.13 4.63 19.18
C LEU A 47 8.78 5.65 20.27
N GLY A 48 8.74 6.93 19.92
CA GLY A 48 8.34 8.00 20.84
C GLY A 48 6.91 7.81 21.35
N LEU A 49 5.98 7.47 20.47
CA LEU A 49 4.60 7.19 20.88
C LEU A 49 4.51 5.97 21.78
N GLN A 50 5.19 4.88 21.44
CA GLN A 50 5.21 3.67 22.26
C GLN A 50 5.83 3.91 23.63
N PHE A 51 6.88 4.74 23.71
CA PHE A 51 7.48 5.17 24.96
C PHE A 51 6.51 5.99 25.82
N VAL A 52 5.76 6.92 25.21
CA VAL A 52 4.74 7.72 25.90
C VAL A 52 3.59 6.83 26.40
N LEU A 53 3.04 5.97 25.53
CA LEU A 53 1.96 5.04 25.89
C LEU A 53 2.40 4.03 26.95
N GLY A 54 3.65 3.60 26.90
CA GLY A 54 4.25 2.72 27.90
C GLY A 54 4.67 3.44 29.19
N GLN A 55 4.29 4.71 29.39
CA GLN A 55 4.58 5.52 30.57
C GLN A 55 6.08 5.67 30.86
N GLY A 56 6.87 5.90 29.82
CA GLY A 56 8.33 6.04 29.91
C GLY A 56 9.09 4.72 29.77
N GLN A 57 8.43 3.65 29.34
CA GLN A 57 9.05 2.37 29.05
C GLN A 57 8.57 1.81 27.72
N LEU A 58 9.45 1.12 27.00
CA LEU A 58 9.08 0.34 25.84
C LEU A 58 8.45 -0.98 26.31
N ARG A 59 7.12 -1.03 26.30
CA ARG A 59 6.33 -2.14 26.80
C ARG A 59 6.40 -3.37 25.89
N ALA A 60 7.09 -4.42 26.35
CA ALA A 60 7.31 -5.66 25.60
C ALA A 60 6.03 -6.48 25.36
N ASP A 61 4.95 -6.19 26.11
CA ASP A 61 3.64 -6.81 25.97
C ASP A 61 2.82 -6.24 24.78
N LEU A 62 2.99 -4.95 24.46
CA LEU A 62 2.22 -4.28 23.42
C LEU A 62 2.95 -4.21 22.08
N LEU A 63 4.26 -3.97 22.14
CA LEU A 63 5.09 -3.71 20.97
C LEU A 63 5.05 -4.83 19.90
N PRO A 64 5.04 -6.13 20.23
CA PRO A 64 5.05 -7.18 19.20
C PRO A 64 3.83 -7.09 18.27
N GLN A 65 2.64 -6.84 18.83
CA GLN A 65 1.40 -6.76 18.05
C GLN A 65 1.30 -5.46 17.24
N THR A 66 1.81 -4.34 17.78
CA THR A 66 1.81 -3.04 17.09
C THR A 66 2.88 -2.95 16.00
N LEU A 67 3.94 -3.77 16.05
CA LEU A 67 5.01 -3.81 15.04
C LEU A 67 4.53 -4.24 13.65
N ILE A 68 3.63 -5.23 13.59
CA ILE A 68 3.03 -5.65 12.32
C ILE A 68 2.13 -4.53 11.77
N ALA A 69 1.39 -3.87 12.66
CA ALA A 69 0.49 -2.78 12.30
C ALA A 69 1.23 -1.55 11.76
N ILE A 70 2.33 -1.15 12.40
CA ILE A 70 3.16 -0.03 11.92
C ILE A 70 3.85 -0.37 10.60
N GLY A 71 4.30 -1.61 10.41
CA GLY A 71 4.84 -2.07 9.12
C GLY A 71 3.80 -2.01 8.01
N GLY A 72 2.59 -2.51 8.25
CA GLY A 72 1.47 -2.41 7.31
C GLY A 72 1.06 -0.96 7.01
N TYR A 73 1.05 -0.10 8.03
CA TYR A 73 0.82 1.34 7.84
C TYR A 73 1.88 1.97 6.92
N TRP A 74 3.17 1.76 7.18
CA TRP A 74 4.22 2.35 6.35
C TRP A 74 4.21 1.80 4.93
N PHE A 75 3.89 0.53 4.73
CA PHE A 75 3.70 -0.02 3.40
C PHE A 75 2.60 0.74 2.63
N LEU A 76 1.46 0.96 3.29
CA LEU A 76 0.32 1.68 2.70
C LEU A 76 0.64 3.15 2.46
N GLN A 77 1.09 3.87 3.49
CA GLN A 77 1.42 5.30 3.43
C GLN A 77 2.40 5.57 2.29
N TYR A 78 3.44 4.75 2.19
CA TYR A 78 4.52 5.00 1.25
C TYR A 78 4.20 4.56 -0.17
N SER A 79 3.55 3.40 -0.35
CA SER A 79 3.08 3.00 -1.68
C SER A 79 2.04 3.98 -2.22
N ALA A 80 1.12 4.46 -1.37
CA ALA A 80 0.16 5.50 -1.75
C ALA A 80 0.87 6.82 -2.10
N LEU A 81 1.86 7.24 -1.30
CA LEU A 81 2.63 8.44 -1.56
C LEU A 81 3.32 8.39 -2.92
N VAL A 82 4.10 7.33 -3.20
CA VAL A 82 4.82 7.15 -4.47
C VAL A 82 3.83 7.12 -5.63
N MET A 83 2.80 6.26 -5.55
CA MET A 83 1.83 6.07 -6.63
C MET A 83 1.06 7.35 -6.96
N VAL A 84 0.55 8.03 -5.94
CA VAL A 84 -0.30 9.22 -6.10
C VAL A 84 0.54 10.43 -6.51
N SER A 85 1.73 10.61 -5.92
CA SER A 85 2.61 11.74 -6.28
C SER A 85 3.09 11.64 -7.72
N ASP A 86 3.58 10.48 -8.15
CA ASP A 86 4.00 10.24 -9.54
C ASP A 86 2.83 10.45 -10.53
N LEU A 87 1.60 10.15 -10.10
CA LEU A 87 0.42 10.38 -10.93
C LEU A 87 0.05 11.85 -11.02
N VAL A 88 0.08 12.57 -9.90
CA VAL A 88 -0.20 14.01 -9.87
C VAL A 88 0.87 14.78 -10.65
N GLU A 89 2.14 14.44 -10.48
CA GLU A 89 3.25 15.07 -11.18
C GLU A 89 3.14 14.90 -12.71
N GLU A 90 2.87 13.67 -13.19
CA GLU A 90 2.70 13.45 -14.63
C GLU A 90 1.45 14.13 -15.21
N LYS A 91 0.40 14.28 -14.40
CA LYS A 91 -0.79 15.02 -14.83
C LYS A 91 -0.50 16.52 -14.94
N ASN A 92 0.18 17.09 -13.95
CA ASN A 92 0.59 18.50 -13.96
C ASN A 92 1.61 18.79 -15.08
N ALA A 93 2.47 17.84 -15.40
CA ALA A 93 3.42 17.94 -16.51
C ALA A 93 2.79 17.67 -17.89
N GLY A 94 1.51 17.25 -17.94
CA GLY A 94 0.82 16.86 -19.18
C GLY A 94 1.30 15.54 -19.81
N THR A 95 2.30 14.87 -19.22
CA THR A 95 2.88 13.62 -19.72
C THR A 95 1.98 12.42 -19.49
N PHE A 96 1.05 12.50 -18.53
CA PHE A 96 0.04 11.47 -18.31
C PHE A 96 -0.88 11.31 -19.53
N ALA A 97 -1.37 12.40 -20.12
CA ALA A 97 -2.19 12.33 -21.33
C ALA A 97 -1.42 11.70 -22.49
N GLN A 98 -0.14 12.05 -22.63
CA GLN A 98 0.74 11.52 -23.68
C GLN A 98 0.99 10.01 -23.51
N SER A 99 1.20 9.52 -22.29
CA SER A 99 1.42 8.08 -22.04
C SER A 99 0.20 7.24 -22.40
N GLN A 100 -1.02 7.79 -22.22
CA GLN A 100 -2.27 7.14 -22.60
C GLN A 100 -2.57 7.13 -24.10
N MET A 101 -1.81 7.89 -24.91
CA MET A 101 -1.90 7.84 -26.38
C MET A 101 -1.08 6.69 -26.97
N SER A 102 -0.25 6.03 -26.17
CA SER A 102 0.50 4.86 -26.61
C SER A 102 -0.43 3.69 -26.93
N THR A 103 0.05 2.71 -27.70
CA THR A 103 -0.68 1.46 -27.96
C THR A 103 -0.75 0.55 -26.72
N ALA A 104 -0.14 0.94 -25.60
CA ALA A 104 -0.15 0.18 -24.37
C ALA A 104 -1.54 0.28 -23.71
N PRO A 105 -2.06 -0.83 -23.13
CA PRO A 105 -3.30 -0.74 -22.39
C PRO A 105 -3.08 0.10 -21.10
N PRO A 106 -3.97 1.06 -20.81
CA PRO A 106 -3.84 2.00 -19.67
C PRO A 106 -3.63 1.34 -18.30
N TRP A 107 -4.27 0.18 -18.09
CA TRP A 107 -4.14 -0.57 -16.83
C TRP A 107 -2.70 -1.05 -16.61
N LEU A 108 -1.96 -1.36 -17.68
CA LEU A 108 -0.59 -1.88 -17.60
C LEU A 108 0.39 -0.81 -17.12
N LEU A 109 0.20 0.45 -17.54
CA LEU A 109 0.95 1.59 -17.02
C LEU A 109 0.67 1.79 -15.52
N MET A 110 -0.60 1.74 -15.12
CA MET A 110 -0.96 1.87 -13.71
C MET A 110 -0.44 0.72 -12.84
N VAL A 111 -0.43 -0.51 -13.36
CA VAL A 111 0.17 -1.66 -12.66
C VAL A 111 1.69 -1.50 -12.55
N GLY A 112 2.38 -1.01 -13.58
CA GLY A 112 3.82 -0.73 -13.52
C GLY A 112 4.17 0.27 -12.42
N ARG A 113 3.39 1.35 -12.32
CA ARG A 113 3.53 2.34 -11.24
C ARG A 113 3.23 1.73 -9.86
N LEU A 114 2.20 0.89 -9.75
CA LEU A 114 1.88 0.19 -8.51
C LEU A 114 3.02 -0.76 -8.08
N VAL A 115 3.67 -1.42 -9.03
CA VAL A 115 4.85 -2.25 -8.75
C VAL A 115 6.00 -1.41 -8.21
N THR A 116 6.33 -0.27 -8.84
CA THR A 116 7.33 0.67 -8.31
C THR A 116 6.99 1.08 -6.87
N ALA A 117 5.75 1.53 -6.64
CA ALA A 117 5.26 1.93 -5.34
C ALA A 117 5.35 0.81 -4.30
N SER A 118 5.07 -0.44 -4.70
CA SER A 118 5.17 -1.61 -3.83
C SER A 118 6.60 -1.91 -3.42
N VAL A 119 7.57 -1.79 -4.33
CA VAL A 119 8.98 -2.06 -4.03
C VAL A 119 9.48 -1.08 -2.96
N PHE A 120 9.27 0.22 -3.18
CA PHE A 120 9.67 1.24 -2.21
C PHE A 120 8.90 1.14 -0.90
N GLY A 121 7.58 0.94 -0.99
CA GLY A 121 6.76 0.77 0.20
C GLY A 121 7.25 -0.40 1.04
N LEU A 122 7.63 -1.52 0.41
CA LEU A 122 8.07 -2.72 1.13
C LEU A 122 9.41 -2.49 1.82
N VAL A 123 10.36 -1.82 1.14
CA VAL A 123 11.66 -1.44 1.73
C VAL A 123 11.43 -0.58 2.98
N VAL A 124 10.57 0.43 2.88
CA VAL A 124 10.26 1.31 4.01
C VAL A 124 9.53 0.57 5.13
N ALA A 125 8.56 -0.27 4.81
CA ALA A 125 7.80 -1.07 5.79
C ALA A 125 8.70 -2.05 6.56
N VAL A 126 9.61 -2.73 5.85
CA VAL A 126 10.59 -3.62 6.47
C VAL A 126 11.50 -2.83 7.39
N ALA A 127 12.06 -1.71 6.93
CA ALA A 127 12.91 -0.88 7.77
C ALA A 127 12.14 -0.36 9.00
N ALA A 128 10.96 0.23 8.79
CA ALA A 128 10.12 0.84 9.83
C ALA A 128 9.60 -0.16 10.88
N SER A 129 9.59 -1.45 10.58
CA SER A 129 9.27 -2.51 11.54
C SER A 129 10.54 -3.11 12.17
N ALA A 130 11.56 -3.42 11.37
CA ALA A 130 12.76 -4.10 11.82
C ALA A 130 13.66 -3.25 12.73
N VAL A 131 13.81 -1.95 12.46
CA VAL A 131 14.65 -1.07 13.27
C VAL A 131 14.06 -0.90 14.68
N PRO A 132 12.77 -0.55 14.86
CA PRO A 132 12.15 -0.55 16.18
C PRO A 132 12.17 -1.90 16.88
N ALA A 133 11.96 -3.01 16.15
CA ALA A 133 12.04 -4.35 16.74
C ALA A 133 13.45 -4.65 17.29
N ALA A 134 14.50 -4.26 16.56
CA ALA A 134 15.89 -4.44 17.00
C ALA A 134 16.22 -3.57 18.22
N ILE A 135 15.78 -2.30 18.22
CA ILE A 135 15.99 -1.37 19.36
C ILE A 135 15.27 -1.87 20.62
N ALA A 136 14.06 -2.41 20.46
CA ALA A 136 13.25 -2.93 21.57
C ALA A 136 13.60 -4.38 21.97
N GLY A 137 14.52 -5.04 21.27
CA GLY A 137 14.91 -6.43 21.55
C GLY A 137 13.81 -7.46 21.30
N ILE A 138 12.91 -7.21 20.36
CA ILE A 138 11.73 -8.06 20.09
C ILE A 138 12.07 -9.14 19.07
N ALA A 139 11.95 -10.40 19.50
CA ALA A 139 12.05 -11.55 18.61
C ALA A 139 10.69 -11.88 18.02
N ILE A 140 10.56 -11.79 16.69
CA ILE A 140 9.35 -12.19 15.98
C ILE A 140 9.39 -13.73 15.80
N PRO A 141 8.40 -14.47 16.32
CA PRO A 141 8.31 -15.93 16.16
C PRO A 141 7.89 -16.29 14.74
N TRP A 142 8.85 -16.32 13.81
CA TRP A 142 8.59 -16.60 12.39
C TRP A 142 7.92 -17.95 12.17
N ARG A 143 6.77 -17.92 11.50
CA ARG A 143 5.97 -19.10 11.15
C ARG A 143 5.60 -19.03 9.68
N TRP A 144 5.85 -20.10 8.93
CA TRP A 144 5.50 -20.21 7.51
C TRP A 144 4.01 -19.99 7.24
N ALA A 145 3.14 -20.37 8.19
CA ALA A 145 1.71 -20.13 8.13
C ALA A 145 1.36 -18.64 8.00
N ALA A 146 2.19 -17.71 8.49
CA ALA A 146 1.91 -16.28 8.44
C ALA A 146 2.04 -15.70 7.02
N LEU A 147 2.68 -16.42 6.08
CA LEU A 147 2.86 -15.94 4.70
C LEU A 147 1.53 -15.70 3.99
N VAL A 148 0.52 -16.54 4.25
CA VAL A 148 -0.80 -16.42 3.62
C VAL A 148 -1.53 -15.13 4.05
N PRO A 149 -1.80 -14.89 5.36
CA PRO A 149 -2.44 -13.65 5.78
C PRO A 149 -1.58 -12.42 5.51
N TYR A 150 -0.24 -12.54 5.55
CA TYR A 150 0.65 -11.43 5.20
C TYR A 150 0.57 -11.07 3.71
N ALA A 151 0.53 -12.06 2.81
CA ALA A 151 0.33 -11.80 1.38
C ALA A 151 -1.03 -11.14 1.11
N LEU A 152 -2.10 -11.59 1.77
CA LEU A 152 -3.42 -10.97 1.65
C LEU A 152 -3.45 -9.52 2.18
N LEU A 153 -2.74 -9.26 3.29
CA LEU A 153 -2.53 -7.90 3.80
C LEU A 153 -1.85 -7.00 2.76
N LEU A 154 -0.74 -7.46 2.17
CA LEU A 154 -0.02 -6.69 1.14
C LEU A 154 -0.90 -6.44 -0.10
N ILE A 155 -1.63 -7.46 -0.57
CA ILE A 155 -2.56 -7.32 -1.70
C ILE A 155 -3.69 -6.33 -1.36
N GLY A 156 -4.26 -6.40 -0.16
CA GLY A 156 -5.30 -5.48 0.30
C GLY A 156 -4.82 -4.03 0.33
N ILE A 157 -3.59 -3.81 0.82
CA ILE A 157 -2.95 -2.48 0.81
C ILE A 157 -2.73 -1.99 -0.61
N LEU A 158 -2.17 -2.81 -1.49
CA LEU A 158 -1.93 -2.43 -2.89
C LEU A 158 -3.24 -2.16 -3.64
N ALA A 159 -4.28 -2.93 -3.37
CA ALA A 159 -5.62 -2.69 -3.92
C ALA A 159 -6.17 -1.33 -3.47
N PHE A 160 -6.00 -0.98 -2.20
CA PHE A 160 -6.39 0.33 -1.68
C PHE A 160 -5.57 1.49 -2.27
N THR A 161 -4.25 1.32 -2.38
CA THR A 161 -3.38 2.27 -3.08
C THR A 161 -3.84 2.47 -4.53
N TYR A 162 -4.23 1.39 -5.21
CA TYR A 162 -4.78 1.45 -6.56
C TYR A 162 -6.13 2.15 -6.63
N ILE A 163 -7.00 1.99 -5.63
CA ILE A 163 -8.27 2.74 -5.49
C ILE A 163 -7.98 4.25 -5.41
N LEU A 164 -7.05 4.66 -4.55
CA LEU A 164 -6.67 6.08 -4.42
C LEU A 164 -6.16 6.63 -5.76
N ALA A 165 -5.29 5.89 -6.44
CA ALA A 165 -4.78 6.28 -7.75
C ALA A 165 -5.87 6.32 -8.83
N ALA A 166 -6.84 5.40 -8.81
CA ALA A 166 -7.97 5.41 -9.74
C ALA A 166 -8.88 6.63 -9.53
N VAL A 167 -9.07 7.07 -8.28
CA VAL A 167 -9.80 8.30 -7.94
C VAL A 167 -9.01 9.55 -8.35
N ALA A 168 -7.67 9.52 -8.20
CA ALA A 168 -6.76 10.59 -8.59
C ALA A 168 -6.87 10.96 -10.07
N ILE A 169 -7.20 10.02 -10.96
CA ILE A 169 -7.37 10.29 -12.40
C ILE A 169 -8.33 11.47 -12.63
N ARG A 170 -9.39 11.55 -11.84
CA ARG A 170 -10.50 12.51 -12.02
C ARG A 170 -10.52 13.65 -11.00
N THR A 171 -9.82 13.49 -9.88
CA THR A 171 -9.96 14.38 -8.73
C THR A 171 -8.67 15.16 -8.51
N PRO A 172 -8.67 16.51 -8.59
CA PRO A 172 -7.47 17.31 -8.35
C PRO A 172 -7.01 17.27 -6.87
N MET A 173 -7.92 16.96 -5.93
CA MET A 173 -7.67 16.98 -4.48
C MET A 173 -7.29 15.61 -3.88
N VAL A 174 -6.73 14.70 -4.67
CA VAL A 174 -6.44 13.33 -4.20
C VAL A 174 -5.41 13.27 -3.07
N GLY A 175 -4.50 14.24 -2.98
CA GLY A 175 -3.54 14.33 -1.87
C GLY A 175 -4.24 14.45 -0.52
N VAL A 176 -5.34 15.23 -0.44
CA VAL A 176 -6.10 15.37 0.82
C VAL A 176 -6.84 14.09 1.18
N LEU A 177 -7.42 13.40 0.18
CA LEU A 177 -8.05 12.10 0.41
C LEU A 177 -7.02 11.09 0.92
N GLN A 178 -5.84 11.04 0.30
CA GLN A 178 -4.75 10.19 0.75
C GLN A 178 -4.38 10.52 2.20
N SER A 179 -4.09 11.78 2.54
CA SER A 179 -3.73 12.17 3.92
C SER A 179 -4.82 11.83 4.93
N LEU A 180 -6.09 12.04 4.59
CA LEU A 180 -7.22 11.72 5.46
C LEU A 180 -7.30 10.22 5.74
N PHE A 181 -7.26 9.39 4.69
CA PHE A 181 -7.35 7.94 4.84
C PHE A 181 -6.16 7.38 5.60
N THR A 182 -4.94 7.87 5.34
CA THR A 182 -3.78 7.34 6.03
C THR A 182 -3.70 7.78 7.49
N ALA A 183 -4.16 8.98 7.83
CA ALA A 183 -4.32 9.40 9.21
C ALA A 183 -5.33 8.52 9.97
N LEU A 184 -6.49 8.23 9.35
CA LEU A 184 -7.49 7.32 9.93
C LEU A 184 -6.94 5.90 10.12
N ILE A 185 -6.18 5.41 9.14
CA ILE A 185 -5.56 4.08 9.20
C ILE A 185 -4.52 4.02 10.30
N LEU A 186 -3.65 5.02 10.43
CA LEU A 186 -2.64 5.06 11.49
C LEU A 186 -3.28 4.98 12.88
N LEU A 187 -4.40 5.68 13.06
CA LEU A 187 -5.09 5.74 14.34
C LEU A 187 -5.79 4.44 14.71
N LEU A 188 -6.38 3.74 13.73
CA LEU A 188 -7.33 2.66 13.95
C LEU A 188 -6.82 1.26 13.57
N ASN A 189 -5.71 1.14 12.84
CA ASN A 189 -5.25 -0.17 12.36
C ASN A 189 -4.51 -1.01 13.41
N GLY A 190 -4.35 -0.49 14.63
CA GLY A 190 -3.64 -1.16 15.72
C GLY A 190 -2.17 -0.79 15.87
N ALA A 191 -1.65 0.21 15.14
CA ALA A 191 -0.25 0.65 15.27
C ALA A 191 0.04 1.36 16.59
N PHE A 192 -0.97 1.97 17.21
CA PHE A 192 -0.83 2.68 18.47
C PHE A 192 -1.18 1.79 19.66
N LEU A 193 -2.34 1.13 19.58
CA LEU A 193 -2.88 0.24 20.59
C LEU A 193 -3.43 -1.01 19.90
N PRO A 194 -3.14 -2.22 20.40
CA PRO A 194 -3.73 -3.44 19.87
C PRO A 194 -5.26 -3.38 19.83
N LEU A 195 -5.86 -3.99 18.81
CA LEU A 195 -7.30 -4.01 18.62
C LEU A 195 -8.05 -4.72 19.75
N SER A 196 -7.38 -5.61 20.49
CA SER A 196 -7.93 -6.26 21.69
C SER A 196 -8.34 -5.27 22.79
N LEU A 197 -7.81 -4.03 22.74
CA LEU A 197 -8.14 -2.96 23.67
C LEU A 197 -9.25 -2.04 23.16
N TYR A 198 -9.76 -2.24 21.93
CA TYR A 198 -10.79 -1.38 21.36
C TYR A 198 -12.18 -1.78 21.85
N PRO A 199 -13.09 -0.79 22.07
CA PRO A 199 -14.51 -1.07 22.17
C PRO A 199 -15.00 -1.82 20.92
N GLU A 200 -15.96 -2.74 21.08
CA GLU A 200 -16.42 -3.62 19.99
C GLU A 200 -16.87 -2.85 18.73
N TRP A 201 -17.59 -1.74 18.91
CA TRP A 201 -18.03 -0.89 17.80
C TRP A 201 -16.86 -0.27 17.02
N LEU A 202 -15.80 0.12 17.73
CA LEU A 202 -14.62 0.74 17.13
C LEU A 202 -13.77 -0.31 16.41
N ALA A 203 -13.64 -1.51 16.99
CA ALA A 203 -12.99 -2.64 16.35
C ALA A 203 -13.71 -3.04 15.04
N ALA A 204 -15.05 -3.04 15.04
CA ALA A 204 -15.83 -3.32 13.85
C ALA A 204 -15.58 -2.29 12.73
N VAL A 205 -15.52 -1.00 13.06
CA VAL A 205 -15.19 0.06 12.10
C VAL A 205 -13.75 -0.06 11.62
N ALA A 206 -12.81 -0.31 12.53
CA ALA A 206 -11.40 -0.50 12.19
C ALA A 206 -11.21 -1.65 11.19
N ARG A 207 -11.95 -2.75 11.33
CA ARG A 207 -11.91 -3.90 10.41
C ARG A 207 -12.35 -3.57 8.98
N LEU A 208 -13.06 -2.47 8.74
CA LEU A 208 -13.37 -2.01 7.38
C LEU A 208 -12.12 -1.47 6.65
N LEU A 209 -11.13 -1.00 7.39
CA LEU A 209 -9.90 -0.43 6.82
C LEU A 209 -9.07 -1.51 6.10
N PRO A 210 -8.28 -1.10 5.08
CA PRO A 210 -7.56 -2.03 4.20
C PRO A 210 -6.50 -2.88 4.91
N THR A 211 -6.03 -2.46 6.09
CA THR A 211 -4.91 -3.10 6.80
C THR A 211 -5.34 -4.00 7.95
N THR A 212 -6.48 -3.70 8.57
CA THR A 212 -6.79 -4.14 9.94
C THR A 212 -7.00 -5.65 10.06
N MET A 213 -7.87 -6.24 9.22
CA MET A 213 -8.11 -7.69 9.23
C MET A 213 -6.84 -8.50 8.92
N GLY A 214 -5.98 -7.97 8.04
CA GLY A 214 -4.70 -8.62 7.71
C GLY A 214 -3.71 -8.56 8.86
N ILE A 215 -3.64 -7.44 9.58
CA ILE A 215 -2.82 -7.27 10.78
C ILE A 215 -3.29 -8.23 11.90
N GLU A 216 -4.60 -8.31 12.17
CA GLU A 216 -5.18 -9.25 13.14
C GLU A 216 -4.76 -10.69 12.79
N ALA A 217 -5.00 -11.13 11.55
CA ALA A 217 -4.69 -12.50 11.13
C ALA A 217 -3.19 -12.83 11.18
N VAL A 218 -2.32 -11.88 10.84
CA VAL A 218 -0.86 -12.07 10.95
C VAL A 218 -0.44 -12.17 12.43
N ASN A 219 -1.00 -11.33 13.30
CA ASN A 219 -0.72 -11.36 14.72
C ASN A 219 -1.20 -12.67 15.37
N GLU A 220 -2.40 -13.17 15.03
CA GLU A 220 -2.91 -14.46 15.52
C GLU A 220 -1.97 -15.62 15.18
N VAL A 221 -1.40 -15.62 13.97
CA VAL A 221 -0.50 -16.69 13.54
C VAL A 221 0.87 -16.57 14.18
N LEU A 222 1.45 -15.37 14.20
CA LEU A 222 2.79 -15.14 14.73
C LEU A 222 2.81 -15.25 16.26
N PHE A 223 2.00 -14.46 16.96
CA PHE A 223 2.09 -14.29 18.41
C PHE A 223 1.18 -15.24 19.20
N ASP A 224 -0.04 -15.49 18.74
CA ASP A 224 -0.97 -16.42 19.41
C ASP A 224 -0.77 -17.88 18.96
N GLY A 225 0.06 -18.06 17.93
CA GLY A 225 0.45 -19.34 17.41
C GLY A 225 -0.65 -20.12 16.70
N ALA A 226 -1.68 -19.44 16.21
CA ALA A 226 -2.78 -20.04 15.48
C ALA A 226 -2.34 -20.69 14.15
N THR A 227 -3.05 -21.76 13.77
CA THR A 227 -2.85 -22.42 12.47
C THR A 227 -3.80 -21.83 11.43
N LEU A 228 -3.47 -21.97 10.14
CA LEU A 228 -4.36 -21.53 9.05
C LEU A 228 -5.73 -22.22 9.10
N ALA A 229 -5.78 -23.48 9.54
CA ALA A 229 -7.04 -24.20 9.73
C ALA A 229 -7.92 -23.52 10.80
N ARG A 230 -7.31 -23.05 11.90
CA ARG A 230 -8.02 -22.32 12.96
C ARG A 230 -8.54 -20.97 12.46
N LEU A 231 -7.72 -20.21 11.73
CA LEU A 231 -8.16 -18.94 11.13
C LEU A 231 -9.28 -19.14 10.10
N TRP A 232 -9.29 -20.30 9.42
CA TRP A 232 -10.35 -20.65 8.49
C TRP A 232 -11.66 -20.94 9.23
N THR A 233 -11.62 -21.77 10.26
CA THR A 233 -12.82 -22.15 11.02
C THR A 233 -13.37 -21.02 11.89
N SER A 234 -12.52 -20.09 12.35
CA SER A 234 -12.97 -18.87 13.07
C SER A 234 -13.65 -17.84 12.16
N GLY A 235 -13.47 -17.95 10.84
CA GLY A 235 -13.95 -16.98 9.86
C GLY A 235 -12.99 -15.82 9.60
N SER A 236 -11.92 -15.65 10.38
CA SER A 236 -10.94 -14.56 10.21
C SER A 236 -10.32 -14.56 8.81
N LEU A 237 -9.87 -15.73 8.33
CA LEU A 237 -9.22 -15.86 7.02
C LEU A 237 -10.21 -15.74 5.85
N PRO A 238 -11.39 -16.40 5.84
CA PRO A 238 -12.41 -16.18 4.83
C PRO A 238 -12.85 -14.72 4.70
N LEU A 239 -13.06 -14.03 5.83
CA LEU A 239 -13.41 -12.60 5.83
C LEU A 239 -12.30 -11.75 5.24
N LEU A 240 -11.03 -12.03 5.58
CA LEU A 240 -9.88 -11.35 4.99
C LEU A 240 -9.82 -11.56 3.48
N VAL A 241 -10.02 -12.80 3.00
CA VAL A 241 -10.04 -13.10 1.55
C VAL A 241 -11.15 -12.32 0.84
N VAL A 242 -12.36 -12.31 1.41
CA VAL A 242 -13.50 -11.56 0.85
C VAL A 242 -13.21 -10.07 0.84
N HIS A 243 -12.69 -9.51 1.94
CA HIS A 243 -12.34 -8.11 2.05
C HIS A 243 -11.27 -7.69 1.02
N THR A 244 -10.18 -8.47 0.91
CA THR A 244 -9.15 -8.26 -0.12
C THR A 244 -9.73 -8.34 -1.53
N ALA A 245 -10.58 -9.33 -1.82
CA ALA A 245 -11.22 -9.48 -3.13
C ALA A 245 -12.15 -8.30 -3.46
N VAL A 246 -12.90 -7.81 -2.49
CA VAL A 246 -13.76 -6.62 -2.61
C VAL A 246 -12.92 -5.39 -2.93
N LEU A 247 -11.82 -5.15 -2.22
CA LEU A 247 -10.92 -4.02 -2.49
C LEU A 247 -10.34 -4.08 -3.91
N VAL A 248 -9.87 -5.26 -4.35
CA VAL A 248 -9.37 -5.48 -5.72
C VAL A 248 -10.47 -5.20 -6.75
N GLY A 249 -11.68 -5.72 -6.52
CA GLY A 249 -12.83 -5.50 -7.39
C GLY A 249 -13.22 -4.02 -7.49
N ILE A 250 -13.26 -3.31 -6.37
CA ILE A 250 -13.53 -1.86 -6.33
C ILE A 250 -12.46 -1.10 -7.11
N GLY A 251 -11.17 -1.41 -6.89
CA GLY A 251 -10.06 -0.80 -7.63
C GLY A 251 -10.19 -0.98 -9.14
N ALA A 252 -10.47 -2.19 -9.61
CA ALA A 252 -10.65 -2.48 -11.03
C ALA A 252 -11.86 -1.75 -11.63
N VAL A 253 -12.99 -1.71 -10.91
CA VAL A 253 -14.20 -1.01 -11.35
C VAL A 253 -14.00 0.50 -11.40
N LEU A 254 -13.41 1.09 -10.36
CA LEU A 254 -13.14 2.53 -10.29
C LEU A 254 -12.15 2.95 -11.37
N PHE A 255 -11.05 2.22 -11.56
CA PHE A 255 -10.10 2.51 -12.63
C PHE A 255 -10.79 2.48 -13.99
N SER A 256 -11.52 1.39 -14.28
CA SER A 256 -12.23 1.23 -15.56
C SER A 256 -13.26 2.34 -15.81
N ARG A 257 -14.01 2.74 -14.78
CA ARG A 257 -15.02 3.81 -14.88
C ARG A 257 -14.38 5.19 -15.04
N ASN A 258 -13.41 5.52 -14.20
CA ASN A 258 -12.79 6.84 -14.17
C ASN A 258 -11.93 7.08 -15.41
N HIS A 259 -11.19 6.07 -15.87
CA HIS A 259 -10.42 6.14 -17.10
C HIS A 259 -11.33 6.35 -18.32
N ARG A 260 -12.38 5.53 -18.49
CA ARG A 260 -13.31 5.68 -19.63
C ARG A 260 -13.99 7.05 -19.66
N ARG A 261 -14.36 7.59 -18.50
CA ARG A 261 -14.93 8.94 -18.38
C ARG A 261 -13.90 10.02 -18.73
N ALA A 262 -12.69 9.93 -18.19
CA ALA A 262 -11.63 10.90 -18.47
C ALA A 262 -11.28 10.96 -19.97
N VAL A 263 -11.27 9.82 -20.67
CA VAL A 263 -11.10 9.77 -22.13
C VAL A 263 -12.26 10.45 -22.87
N ARG A 264 -13.51 10.16 -22.48
CA ARG A 264 -14.71 10.73 -23.12
C ARG A 264 -14.83 12.23 -22.93
N ASP A 265 -14.50 12.72 -21.75
CA ASP A 265 -14.64 14.13 -21.38
C ASP A 265 -13.44 14.97 -21.86
N GLY A 266 -12.40 14.34 -22.43
CA GLY A 266 -11.14 15.02 -22.80
C GLY A 266 -10.33 15.54 -21.60
N SER A 267 -10.71 15.16 -20.38
CA SER A 267 -10.14 15.70 -19.14
C SER A 267 -8.75 15.12 -18.80
N LEU A 268 -8.19 14.26 -19.64
CA LEU A 268 -6.85 13.70 -19.44
C LEU A 268 -5.75 14.76 -19.62
N GLY A 269 -5.98 15.76 -20.47
CA GLY A 269 -5.01 16.82 -20.79
C GLY A 269 -5.36 18.20 -20.24
N GLN A 270 -6.41 18.32 -19.42
CA GLN A 270 -6.84 19.57 -18.81
C GLN A 270 -6.37 19.60 -17.35
N TYR A 271 -5.21 20.21 -17.09
CA TYR A 271 -4.67 20.44 -15.75
C TYR A 271 -3.97 21.80 -15.66
#